data_AF-A0A5C6CS94-F1
#
_entry.id   AF-A0A5C6CS94-F1
#
_cell.length_a   1.000
_cell.length_b   1.000
_cell.length_c   1.000
_cell.angle_alpha   90.00
_cell.angle_beta   90.00
_cell.angle_gamma   90.00
#
_symmetry.space_group_name_H-M   'P 1'
#
loop_
_entity.id
_entity.type
_entity.pdbx_description
1 polymer ?
#
loop_
_entity_poly.entity_id
_entity_poly.type
_entity_poly.pdbx_seq_one_letter_code
_entity_poly.pdbx_strand_id
1 'polypeptide(L)'
;MHWDSSKMKTRLSLPSNRLDWVVCVALLFSIAVPCWALDDKSWELAPYRVQLLVVVDSSARPGAITAEQFSADLKQRIRTTLYPLWSVELVLPQAADRTRQLSGLGNLEDESEQSETVRFDKRIYITAKVSPLGISLSSRELDIYTGRWTPVLNKLVRQDHMVTHASLELLCQVFAPLAMIHADPNDEEHVSLVFKGADLPRQTDEPLFVHRNDLFQPLLVRLSRTSGAAPETIVDVPWTYVVAEEPEDAGWLCRVYTGTRRPFGTRRRGRVELMAIALKAPLYETQVRFHASHDESQSLRGYEVFEQEPETGEYKLLGVTNYQGLIPVTRTDAPVRMLILRSDNQLLAKVPVVPGVRTLAEIPIADDMARLLVQEDLEALKEKLIDVVARRNIIMARVRAFLEQDNLDEAQKLLTELNALPNRGDFAQEIKSLQDLTGSGANSQYHSDNPRIQAKIGKLLDNTGTLLGRFLGVREITQLENEVREYQRSQPN
;
A
#
# COMPACT_ATOMS: atom_id res chain seq x y z
N MET A 1 33.78 74.49 -41.42
CA MET A 1 33.13 73.99 -40.19
C MET A 1 31.86 73.26 -40.62
N HIS A 2 31.74 71.99 -40.24
CA HIS A 2 30.63 71.04 -40.43
C HIS A 2 30.23 70.57 -41.84
N TRP A 3 30.75 69.37 -42.18
CA TRP A 3 30.10 68.17 -42.75
C TRP A 3 28.56 68.08 -42.59
N ASP A 4 27.79 67.34 -43.39
CA ASP A 4 27.98 66.59 -44.63
C ASP A 4 26.59 66.04 -45.09
N SER A 5 26.53 65.73 -46.38
CA SER A 5 25.76 64.70 -47.10
C SER A 5 24.21 64.68 -47.10
N SER A 6 23.73 65.25 -48.21
CA SER A 6 22.58 64.78 -48.98
C SER A 6 22.75 63.35 -49.54
N LYS A 7 21.64 62.58 -49.60
CA LYS A 7 21.14 61.74 -50.74
C LYS A 7 19.98 60.86 -50.21
N MET A 8 18.72 61.03 -50.61
CA MET A 8 18.02 60.82 -51.91
C MET A 8 17.08 59.60 -51.84
N LYS A 9 15.77 59.89 -52.01
CA LYS A 9 14.68 59.09 -52.64
C LYS A 9 14.22 57.83 -51.88
N THR A 10 12.91 57.58 -51.67
CA THR A 10 11.84 57.56 -52.68
C THR A 10 10.44 57.66 -52.02
N ARG A 11 9.50 58.35 -52.68
CA ARG A 11 8.05 58.43 -52.37
C ARG A 11 7.30 57.19 -52.87
N LEU A 12 6.11 56.93 -52.30
CA LEU A 12 4.87 56.28 -52.83
C LEU A 12 4.31 55.36 -51.73
N SER A 13 3.04 55.25 -51.36
CA SER A 13 1.75 55.93 -51.60
C SER A 13 0.73 55.15 -50.73
N LEU A 14 -0.26 55.81 -50.13
CA LEU A 14 -1.41 55.16 -49.44
C LEU A 14 -2.30 54.37 -50.45
N PRO A 15 -3.03 53.33 -50.00
CA PRO A 15 -4.48 53.48 -49.74
C PRO A 15 -4.93 52.80 -48.43
N SER A 16 -5.69 53.49 -47.57
CA SER A 16 -7.16 53.41 -47.46
C SER A 16 -7.73 51.99 -47.47
N ASN A 17 -8.02 51.47 -46.26
CA ASN A 17 -9.23 50.75 -45.87
C ASN A 17 -8.97 49.95 -44.59
N ARG A 18 -9.34 50.53 -43.44
CA ARG A 18 -9.47 49.79 -42.17
C ARG A 18 -10.86 50.04 -41.61
N LEU A 19 -11.82 49.35 -42.20
CA LEU A 19 -13.15 49.22 -41.65
C LEU A 19 -13.65 47.79 -41.90
N ASP A 20 -12.84 46.77 -41.55
CA ASP A 20 -13.23 45.35 -41.63
C ASP A 20 -12.51 44.46 -40.58
N TRP A 21 -12.08 45.04 -39.44
CA TRP A 21 -11.31 44.30 -38.42
C TRP A 21 -12.00 44.12 -37.07
N VAL A 22 -13.33 44.23 -37.02
CA VAL A 22 -14.10 44.05 -35.77
C VAL A 22 -14.94 42.76 -35.75
N VAL A 23 -15.02 42.00 -36.85
CA VAL A 23 -15.83 40.75 -36.88
C VAL A 23 -15.00 39.45 -36.79
N CYS A 24 -13.67 39.49 -36.95
CA CYS A 24 -12.85 38.26 -36.98
C CYS A 24 -12.03 37.96 -35.70
N VAL A 25 -12.17 38.71 -34.60
CA VAL A 25 -11.43 38.44 -33.35
C VAL A 25 -12.29 37.79 -32.25
N ALA A 26 -13.61 37.68 -32.45
CA ALA A 26 -14.49 36.97 -31.52
C ALA A 26 -14.52 35.43 -31.72
N LEU A 27 -13.75 34.88 -32.67
CA LEU A 27 -13.71 33.45 -33.00
C LEU A 27 -12.39 32.75 -32.65
N LEU A 28 -11.49 33.43 -31.92
CA LEU A 28 -10.18 32.88 -31.50
C LEU A 28 -9.95 32.97 -29.99
N PHE A 29 -11.02 32.87 -29.20
CA PHE A 29 -10.95 32.39 -27.82
C PHE A 29 -11.84 31.16 -27.71
N SER A 30 -11.39 30.06 -28.33
CA SER A 30 -11.78 28.73 -27.86
C SER A 30 -11.20 28.58 -26.46
N ILE A 31 -11.98 29.01 -25.47
CA ILE A 31 -11.77 28.61 -24.09
C ILE A 31 -11.82 27.08 -24.13
N ALA A 32 -10.70 26.43 -23.83
CA ALA A 32 -10.62 25.02 -23.58
C ALA A 32 -11.50 24.75 -22.34
N VAL A 33 -12.79 24.53 -22.56
CA VAL A 33 -13.69 24.05 -21.53
C VAL A 33 -13.24 22.61 -21.25
N PRO A 34 -12.77 22.29 -20.04
CA PRO A 34 -12.43 20.92 -19.72
C PRO A 34 -13.67 20.04 -19.90
N CYS A 35 -13.47 18.91 -20.59
CA CYS A 35 -14.54 18.06 -21.14
C CYS A 35 -15.46 17.42 -20.09
N TRP A 36 -15.20 17.62 -18.79
CA TRP A 36 -16.06 17.18 -17.69
C TRP A 36 -17.42 17.90 -17.66
N ALA A 37 -17.57 18.98 -18.43
CA ALA A 37 -18.83 19.72 -18.56
C ALA A 37 -19.67 19.33 -19.80
N LEU A 38 -19.22 18.37 -20.63
CA LEU A 38 -19.82 18.10 -21.95
C LEU A 38 -20.51 16.73 -22.10
N ASP A 39 -20.54 15.88 -21.07
CA ASP A 39 -21.31 14.63 -21.11
C ASP A 39 -22.56 14.80 -20.23
N ASP A 40 -23.69 15.14 -20.86
CA ASP A 40 -25.03 15.22 -20.26
C ASP A 40 -25.66 13.81 -20.05
N LYS A 41 -24.82 12.76 -20.10
CA LYS A 41 -25.21 11.35 -19.97
C LYS A 41 -24.83 10.82 -18.59
N SER A 42 -25.65 9.92 -18.04
CA SER A 42 -25.33 9.21 -16.80
C SER A 42 -24.11 8.30 -16.99
N TRP A 43 -23.35 8.07 -15.91
CA TRP A 43 -22.11 7.27 -15.88
C TRP A 43 -22.28 5.89 -16.54
N GLU A 44 -23.43 5.27 -16.31
CA GLU A 44 -23.80 3.94 -16.80
C GLU A 44 -24.08 3.93 -18.31
N LEU A 45 -24.43 5.07 -18.90
CA LEU A 45 -24.74 5.22 -20.34
C LEU A 45 -23.61 5.90 -21.14
N ALA A 46 -22.54 6.31 -20.47
CA ALA A 46 -21.39 6.94 -21.10
C ALA A 46 -20.40 5.88 -21.62
N PRO A 47 -20.05 5.86 -22.91
CA PRO A 47 -19.03 4.94 -23.42
C PRO A 47 -17.63 5.38 -22.96
N TYR A 48 -16.69 4.43 -22.97
CA TYR A 48 -15.27 4.76 -22.85
C TYR A 48 -14.76 5.40 -24.14
N ARG A 49 -14.16 6.58 -24.04
CA ARG A 49 -13.43 7.22 -25.14
C ARG A 49 -12.00 6.74 -25.09
N VAL A 50 -11.60 5.92 -26.06
CA VAL A 50 -10.30 5.24 -26.06
C VAL A 50 -9.46 5.74 -27.24
N GLN A 51 -8.25 6.22 -26.95
CA GLN A 51 -7.24 6.46 -27.98
C GLN A 51 -6.33 5.23 -28.06
N LEU A 52 -6.27 4.59 -29.23
CA LEU A 52 -5.45 3.40 -29.47
C LEU A 52 -4.28 3.75 -30.38
N LEU A 53 -3.06 3.68 -29.84
CA LEU A 53 -1.82 3.92 -30.58
C LEU A 53 -1.26 2.59 -31.07
N VAL A 54 -1.13 2.46 -32.39
CA VAL A 54 -0.71 1.22 -33.04
C VAL A 54 0.64 1.40 -33.69
N VAL A 55 1.61 0.56 -33.31
CA VAL A 55 2.95 0.54 -33.89
C VAL A 55 3.30 -0.85 -34.37
N VAL A 56 3.76 -0.95 -35.62
CA VAL A 56 4.22 -2.20 -36.23
C VAL A 56 5.69 -2.08 -36.61
N ASP A 57 6.49 -3.08 -36.24
CA ASP A 57 7.86 -3.28 -36.73
C ASP A 57 7.93 -4.58 -37.52
N SER A 58 7.89 -4.45 -38.84
CA SER A 58 7.98 -5.55 -39.80
C SER A 58 9.38 -5.72 -40.41
N SER A 59 10.42 -5.12 -39.81
CA SER A 59 11.78 -5.11 -40.38
C SER A 59 12.36 -6.51 -40.61
N ALA A 60 12.06 -7.46 -39.72
CA ALA A 60 12.57 -8.83 -39.80
C ALA A 60 11.92 -9.67 -40.93
N ARG A 61 10.66 -9.37 -41.30
CA ARG A 61 9.95 -10.00 -42.42
C ARG A 61 9.06 -8.94 -43.10
N PRO A 62 9.60 -8.16 -44.05
CA PRO A 62 8.84 -7.14 -44.76
C PRO A 62 7.59 -7.76 -45.42
N GLY A 63 6.43 -7.11 -45.25
CA GLY A 63 5.16 -7.57 -45.82
C GLY A 63 4.40 -8.61 -45.00
N ALA A 64 4.94 -9.11 -43.87
CA ALA A 64 4.20 -10.03 -42.99
C ALA A 64 2.95 -9.38 -42.40
N ILE A 65 3.07 -8.12 -41.95
CA ILE A 65 1.97 -7.24 -41.54
C ILE A 65 2.36 -5.78 -41.83
N THR A 66 1.39 -4.96 -42.24
CA THR A 66 1.56 -3.51 -42.39
C THR A 66 0.77 -2.79 -41.30
N ALA A 67 1.20 -1.58 -40.90
CA ALA A 67 0.53 -0.82 -39.85
C ALA A 67 -0.89 -0.42 -40.26
N GLU A 68 -1.09 -0.08 -41.53
CA GLU A 68 -2.36 0.35 -42.10
C GLU A 68 -3.36 -0.81 -42.16
N GLN A 69 -2.96 -1.99 -42.66
CA GLN A 69 -3.84 -3.16 -42.69
C GLN A 69 -4.18 -3.63 -41.27
N PHE A 70 -3.16 -3.75 -40.40
CA PHE A 70 -3.36 -4.18 -39.03
C PHE A 70 -4.30 -3.25 -38.26
N SER A 71 -4.13 -1.93 -38.40
CA SER A 71 -5.01 -0.95 -37.75
C SER A 71 -6.44 -0.98 -38.31
N ALA A 72 -6.62 -1.18 -39.62
CA ALA A 72 -7.94 -1.31 -40.24
C ALA A 72 -8.68 -2.55 -39.73
N ASP A 73 -8.03 -3.71 -39.74
CA ASP A 73 -8.59 -4.98 -39.27
C ASP A 73 -8.96 -4.91 -37.78
N LEU A 74 -8.06 -4.32 -36.98
CA LEU A 74 -8.28 -4.12 -35.55
C LEU A 74 -9.44 -3.16 -35.27
N LYS A 75 -9.57 -2.06 -36.03
CA LYS A 75 -10.71 -1.14 -35.94
C LYS A 75 -12.03 -1.83 -36.19
N GLN A 76 -12.10 -2.64 -37.26
CA GLN A 76 -13.29 -3.39 -37.61
C GLN A 76 -13.63 -4.41 -36.52
N ARG A 77 -12.63 -5.10 -35.97
CA ARG A 77 -12.85 -6.09 -34.92
C ARG A 77 -13.31 -5.46 -33.60
N ILE A 78 -12.74 -4.33 -33.21
CA ILE A 78 -13.18 -3.58 -32.03
C ILE A 78 -14.61 -3.08 -32.23
N ARG A 79 -14.94 -2.50 -33.39
CA ARG A 79 -16.29 -2.02 -33.69
C ARG A 79 -17.34 -3.13 -33.63
N THR A 80 -16.99 -4.35 -34.04
CA THR A 80 -17.92 -5.48 -34.03
C THR A 80 -18.08 -6.11 -32.64
N THR A 81 -17.05 -6.04 -31.79
CA THR A 81 -17.02 -6.75 -30.49
C THR A 81 -17.32 -5.84 -29.30
N LEU A 82 -16.82 -4.61 -29.30
CA LEU A 82 -16.81 -3.71 -28.13
C LEU A 82 -17.67 -2.46 -28.30
N TYR A 83 -18.24 -2.20 -29.47
CA TYR A 83 -19.21 -1.11 -29.65
C TYR A 83 -20.56 -1.52 -29.04
N PRO A 84 -21.28 -0.62 -28.33
CA PRO A 84 -21.00 0.81 -28.12
C PRO A 84 -20.15 1.14 -26.90
N LEU A 85 -19.72 0.15 -26.12
CA LEU A 85 -18.95 0.36 -24.88
C LEU A 85 -17.65 1.13 -25.10
N TRP A 86 -16.96 0.89 -26.22
CA TRP A 86 -15.78 1.65 -26.63
C TRP A 86 -16.05 2.55 -27.85
N SER A 87 -15.76 3.83 -27.70
CA SER A 87 -15.59 4.79 -28.78
C SER A 87 -14.11 4.99 -29.06
N VAL A 88 -13.58 4.28 -30.08
CA VAL A 88 -12.13 4.22 -30.34
C VAL A 88 -11.68 5.19 -31.43
N GLU A 89 -10.63 5.95 -31.14
CA GLU A 89 -9.82 6.67 -32.11
C GLU A 89 -8.46 5.98 -32.27
N LEU A 90 -8.14 5.57 -33.50
CA LEU A 90 -6.90 4.87 -33.83
C LEU A 90 -5.87 5.86 -34.39
N VAL A 91 -4.66 5.83 -33.84
CA VAL A 91 -3.56 6.72 -34.22
C VAL A 91 -2.34 5.89 -34.59
N LEU A 92 -1.74 6.21 -35.73
CA LEU A 92 -0.44 5.69 -36.15
C LEU A 92 0.64 6.72 -35.78
N PRO A 93 1.49 6.46 -34.78
CA PRO A 93 2.46 7.44 -34.30
C PRO A 93 3.52 7.79 -35.35
N GLN A 94 4.02 9.04 -35.29
CA GLN A 94 5.11 9.51 -36.14
C GLN A 94 6.47 8.93 -35.70
N ALA A 95 7.53 9.15 -36.48
CA ALA A 95 8.81 8.43 -36.36
C ALA A 95 9.45 8.46 -34.96
N ALA A 96 9.43 9.59 -34.25
CA ALA A 96 10.01 9.72 -32.90
C ALA A 96 9.25 8.87 -31.87
N ASP A 97 7.93 9.04 -31.80
CA ASP A 97 7.05 8.29 -30.89
C ASP A 97 7.05 6.80 -31.22
N ARG A 98 7.08 6.45 -32.50
CA ARG A 98 7.20 5.08 -32.98
C ARG A 98 8.46 4.41 -32.43
N THR A 99 9.60 5.09 -32.53
CA THR A 99 10.89 4.55 -32.05
C THR A 99 10.87 4.35 -30.55
N ARG A 100 10.30 5.30 -29.80
CA ARG A 100 10.14 5.22 -28.35
C ARG A 100 9.24 4.05 -27.93
N GLN A 101 8.10 3.86 -28.59
CA GLN A 101 7.20 2.74 -28.28
C GLN A 101 7.85 1.38 -28.58
N LEU A 102 8.66 1.30 -29.64
CA LEU A 102 9.39 0.07 -30.01
C LEU A 102 10.58 -0.25 -29.10
N SER A 103 11.15 0.73 -28.40
CA SER A 103 12.23 0.49 -27.44
C SER A 103 11.74 -0.16 -26.14
N GLY A 104 10.45 0.01 -25.83
CA GLY A 104 9.77 -0.68 -24.75
C GLY A 104 8.66 0.16 -24.13
N LEU A 105 7.44 -0.38 -24.06
CA LEU A 105 6.30 0.32 -23.50
C LEU A 105 6.48 0.67 -22.01
N GLY A 106 7.32 -0.08 -21.28
CA GLY A 106 7.63 0.21 -19.87
C GLY A 106 8.31 1.57 -19.65
N ASN A 107 8.98 2.11 -20.66
CA ASN A 107 9.75 3.36 -20.55
C ASN A 107 8.90 4.62 -20.80
N LEU A 108 7.59 4.49 -21.01
CA LEU A 108 6.69 5.60 -21.38
C LEU A 108 6.16 6.40 -20.18
N GLU A 109 6.79 6.28 -19.00
CA GLU A 109 6.20 6.74 -17.73
C GLU A 109 6.21 8.27 -17.49
N ASP A 110 6.76 9.08 -18.40
CA ASP A 110 7.19 10.45 -18.07
C ASP A 110 6.64 11.62 -18.91
N GLU A 111 5.54 11.47 -19.64
CA GLU A 111 4.97 12.62 -20.38
C GLU A 111 3.59 13.06 -19.89
N SER A 112 3.61 14.13 -19.08
CA SER A 112 2.50 15.02 -18.78
C SER A 112 2.17 15.93 -19.98
N GLU A 113 1.81 15.35 -21.13
CA GLU A 113 1.16 16.11 -22.21
C GLU A 113 -0.32 16.35 -21.85
N GLN A 114 -0.55 17.23 -20.88
CA GLN A 114 -1.88 17.46 -20.28
C GLN A 114 -2.83 18.32 -21.13
N SER A 115 -2.39 18.91 -22.25
CA SER A 115 -3.23 19.85 -23.01
C SER A 115 -4.12 19.21 -24.09
N GLU A 116 -3.68 18.14 -24.77
CA GLU A 116 -4.47 17.42 -25.78
C GLU A 116 -5.12 16.12 -25.25
N THR A 117 -4.69 15.63 -24.09
CA THR A 117 -5.11 14.35 -23.48
C THR A 117 -6.51 14.35 -22.88
N VAL A 118 -7.08 15.50 -22.54
CA VAL A 118 -8.37 15.62 -21.80
C VAL A 118 -9.59 15.10 -22.60
N ARG A 119 -9.43 14.83 -23.90
CA ARG A 119 -10.50 14.33 -24.77
C ARG A 119 -10.84 12.84 -24.56
N PHE A 120 -9.90 12.05 -24.05
CA PHE A 120 -10.06 10.60 -23.93
C PHE A 120 -10.11 10.17 -22.46
N ASP A 121 -10.78 9.06 -22.19
CA ASP A 121 -10.78 8.45 -20.86
C ASP A 121 -9.56 7.52 -20.71
N LYS A 122 -9.20 6.82 -21.80
CA LYS A 122 -8.12 5.84 -21.83
C LYS A 122 -7.22 6.08 -23.02
N ARG A 123 -5.93 5.82 -22.84
CA ARG A 123 -4.96 5.70 -23.92
C ARG A 123 -4.31 4.32 -23.86
N ILE A 124 -4.50 3.52 -24.90
CA ILE A 124 -3.94 2.17 -24.98
C ILE A 124 -2.87 2.14 -26.06
N TYR A 125 -1.74 1.55 -25.74
CA TYR A 125 -0.61 1.37 -26.65
C TYR A 125 -0.54 -0.09 -27.04
N ILE A 126 -0.35 -0.37 -28.33
CA ILE A 126 -0.06 -1.73 -28.81
C ILE A 126 1.07 -1.70 -29.83
N THR A 127 2.05 -2.57 -29.60
CA THR A 127 3.16 -2.79 -30.53
C THR A 127 3.11 -4.21 -31.07
N ALA A 128 3.42 -4.36 -32.35
CA ALA A 128 3.60 -5.65 -33.01
C ALA A 128 4.98 -5.72 -33.63
N LYS A 129 5.86 -6.52 -33.06
CA LYS A 129 7.24 -6.70 -33.54
C LYS A 129 7.40 -8.06 -34.20
N VAL A 130 7.68 -8.05 -35.50
CA VAL A 130 7.90 -9.26 -36.28
C VAL A 130 9.31 -9.80 -35.99
N SER A 131 9.41 -11.09 -35.73
CA SER A 131 10.67 -11.81 -35.50
C SER A 131 10.64 -13.18 -36.18
N PRO A 132 11.78 -13.89 -36.26
CA PRO A 132 11.81 -15.27 -36.75
C PRO A 132 10.95 -16.26 -35.92
N LEU A 133 10.70 -15.96 -34.65
CA LEU A 133 9.89 -16.82 -33.75
C LEU A 133 8.38 -16.56 -33.86
N GLY A 134 7.98 -15.55 -34.64
CA GLY A 134 6.61 -15.05 -34.74
C GLY A 134 6.52 -13.55 -34.47
N ILE A 135 5.32 -13.09 -34.19
CA ILE A 135 4.99 -11.68 -33.95
C ILE A 135 4.79 -11.50 -32.44
N SER A 136 5.66 -10.71 -31.83
CA SER A 136 5.54 -10.33 -30.42
C SER A 136 4.61 -9.12 -30.32
N LEU A 137 3.49 -9.30 -29.62
CA LEU A 137 2.57 -8.25 -29.25
C LEU A 137 2.90 -7.76 -27.83
N SER A 138 2.93 -6.44 -27.64
CA SER A 138 3.03 -5.82 -26.31
C SER A 138 1.98 -4.74 -26.18
N SER A 139 1.33 -4.64 -25.03
CA SER A 139 0.33 -3.61 -24.78
C SER A 139 0.32 -3.13 -23.33
N ARG A 140 -0.08 -1.88 -23.12
CA ARG A 140 -0.42 -1.31 -21.81
C ARG A 140 -1.39 -0.15 -21.97
N GLU A 141 -2.14 0.14 -20.93
CA GLU A 141 -3.09 1.24 -20.83
C GLU A 141 -2.56 2.35 -19.90
N LEU A 142 -2.81 3.60 -20.27
CA LEU A 142 -2.85 4.75 -19.38
C LEU A 142 -4.31 5.16 -19.17
N ASP A 143 -4.79 5.10 -17.94
CA ASP A 143 -6.05 5.70 -17.55
C ASP A 143 -5.86 7.20 -17.34
N ILE A 144 -6.46 8.01 -18.20
CA ILE A 144 -6.25 9.48 -18.21
C ILE A 144 -6.93 10.12 -17.00
N TYR A 145 -8.03 9.53 -16.52
CA TYR A 145 -8.77 10.06 -15.39
C TYR A 145 -7.99 9.96 -14.07
N THR A 146 -7.37 8.81 -13.80
CA THR A 146 -6.59 8.51 -12.59
C THR A 146 -5.09 8.74 -12.74
N GLY A 147 -4.60 8.91 -13.97
CA GLY A 147 -3.18 9.03 -14.29
C GLY A 147 -2.39 7.72 -14.10
N ARG A 148 -3.07 6.57 -14.12
CA ARG A 148 -2.45 5.26 -13.79
C ARG A 148 -2.10 4.46 -15.02
N TRP A 149 -0.92 3.85 -14.98
CA TRP A 149 -0.48 2.87 -15.96
C TRP A 149 -0.81 1.45 -15.51
N THR A 150 -1.27 0.63 -16.45
CA THR A 150 -1.27 -0.82 -16.28
C THR A 150 0.11 -1.37 -16.59
N PRO A 151 0.46 -2.57 -16.07
CA PRO A 151 1.67 -3.24 -16.49
C PRO A 151 1.66 -3.57 -17.98
N VAL A 152 2.85 -3.77 -18.53
CA VAL A 152 3.01 -4.24 -19.92
C VAL A 152 2.70 -5.72 -19.99
N LEU A 153 1.68 -6.08 -20.77
CA LEU A 153 1.36 -7.46 -21.11
C LEU A 153 1.94 -7.81 -22.48
N ASN A 154 2.42 -9.04 -22.63
CA ASN A 154 3.06 -9.53 -23.85
C ASN A 154 2.41 -10.82 -24.34
N LYS A 155 2.32 -11.01 -25.65
CA LYS A 155 1.82 -12.23 -26.28
C LYS A 155 2.60 -12.57 -27.54
N LEU A 156 3.06 -13.80 -27.68
CA LEU A 156 3.72 -14.29 -28.90
C LEU A 156 2.69 -14.96 -29.82
N VAL A 157 2.60 -14.49 -31.06
CA VAL A 157 1.71 -15.03 -32.09
C VAL A 157 2.53 -15.67 -33.21
N ARG A 158 2.30 -16.96 -33.49
CA ARG A 158 3.05 -17.70 -34.52
C ARG A 158 2.42 -17.63 -35.91
N GLN A 159 1.13 -17.33 -35.99
CA GLN A 159 0.37 -17.31 -37.23
C GLN A 159 -0.08 -15.89 -37.56
N ASP A 160 0.33 -15.36 -38.70
CA ASP A 160 0.11 -13.95 -39.06
C ASP A 160 -1.39 -13.59 -39.09
N HIS A 161 -2.27 -14.50 -39.53
CA HIS A 161 -3.72 -14.27 -39.55
C HIS A 161 -4.38 -14.22 -38.16
N MET A 162 -3.69 -14.68 -37.11
CA MET A 162 -4.19 -14.65 -35.73
C MET A 162 -3.83 -13.35 -35.00
N VAL A 163 -3.00 -12.49 -35.60
CA VAL A 163 -2.47 -11.28 -34.96
C VAL A 163 -3.56 -10.33 -34.51
N THR A 164 -4.55 -10.05 -35.37
CA THR A 164 -5.68 -9.17 -35.04
C THR A 164 -6.52 -9.71 -33.89
N HIS A 165 -6.80 -11.02 -33.88
CA HIS A 165 -7.55 -11.65 -32.81
C HIS A 165 -6.79 -11.62 -31.48
N ALA A 166 -5.52 -12.04 -31.49
CA ALA A 166 -4.65 -12.01 -30.31
C ALA A 166 -4.43 -10.59 -29.78
N SER A 167 -4.46 -9.59 -30.66
CA SER A 167 -4.37 -8.18 -30.30
C SER A 167 -5.63 -7.69 -29.61
N LEU A 168 -6.83 -8.06 -30.09
CA LEU A 168 -8.08 -7.75 -29.39
C LEU A 168 -8.11 -8.37 -27.99
N GLU A 169 -7.73 -9.64 -27.85
CA GLU A 169 -7.65 -10.30 -26.55
C GLU A 169 -6.67 -9.58 -25.61
N LEU A 170 -5.48 -9.21 -26.12
CA LEU A 170 -4.48 -8.48 -25.34
C LEU A 170 -5.00 -7.10 -24.91
N LEU A 171 -5.71 -6.38 -25.80
CA LEU A 171 -6.34 -5.09 -25.49
C LEU A 171 -7.40 -5.24 -24.39
N CYS A 172 -8.21 -6.30 -24.42
CA CYS A 172 -9.20 -6.56 -23.37
C CYS A 172 -8.52 -6.93 -22.04
N GLN A 173 -7.41 -7.66 -22.08
CA GLN A 173 -6.66 -8.04 -20.88
C GLN A 173 -6.00 -6.84 -20.20
N VAL A 174 -5.40 -5.92 -20.96
CA VAL A 174 -4.81 -4.69 -20.40
C VAL A 174 -5.86 -3.70 -19.92
N PHE A 175 -7.06 -3.72 -20.49
CA PHE A 175 -8.09 -2.74 -20.15
C PHE A 175 -8.44 -2.78 -18.67
N ALA A 176 -8.35 -1.62 -18.00
CA ALA A 176 -8.67 -1.49 -16.58
C ALA A 176 -10.00 -0.74 -16.39
N PRO A 177 -11.15 -1.44 -16.27
CA PRO A 177 -12.43 -0.76 -16.09
C PRO A 177 -12.46 0.10 -14.83
N LEU A 178 -13.20 1.20 -14.91
CA LEU A 178 -13.52 2.12 -13.82
C LEU A 178 -14.95 1.87 -13.33
N ALA A 179 -15.13 1.84 -12.02
CA ALA A 179 -16.44 1.73 -11.37
C ALA A 179 -16.64 2.81 -10.30
N MET A 180 -17.89 3.18 -10.04
CA MET A 180 -18.30 3.85 -8.82
C MET A 180 -18.50 2.82 -7.71
N ILE A 181 -18.09 3.14 -6.49
CA ILE A 181 -18.32 2.28 -5.33
C ILE A 181 -19.55 2.78 -4.58
N HIS A 182 -20.54 1.90 -4.44
CA HIS A 182 -21.69 2.09 -3.57
C HIS A 182 -21.48 1.23 -2.31
N ALA A 183 -21.17 1.90 -1.20
CA ALA A 183 -20.99 1.24 0.09
C ALA A 183 -22.28 1.35 0.92
N ASP A 184 -22.74 0.24 1.49
CA ASP A 184 -23.80 0.24 2.49
C ASP A 184 -23.21 0.63 3.85
N PRO A 185 -23.73 1.65 4.55
CA PRO A 185 -23.29 1.99 5.91
C PRO A 185 -23.40 0.86 6.93
N ASN A 186 -24.22 -0.16 6.67
CA ASN A 186 -24.45 -1.31 7.55
C ASN A 186 -23.64 -2.55 7.16
N ASP A 187 -23.02 -2.58 5.98
CA ASP A 187 -22.14 -3.66 5.52
C ASP A 187 -20.73 -3.11 5.28
N GLU A 188 -19.80 -3.46 6.18
CA GLU A 188 -18.40 -3.06 6.06
C GLU A 188 -17.57 -4.07 5.23
N GLU A 189 -18.14 -5.23 4.90
CA GLU A 189 -17.48 -6.35 4.21
C GLU A 189 -17.77 -6.40 2.72
N HIS A 190 -18.89 -5.82 2.26
CA HIS A 190 -19.24 -5.78 0.84
C HIS A 190 -19.52 -4.37 0.32
N VAL A 191 -19.32 -4.20 -0.98
CA VAL A 191 -19.67 -3.00 -1.75
C VAL A 191 -20.16 -3.39 -3.15
N SER A 192 -21.03 -2.58 -3.73
CA SER A 192 -21.42 -2.73 -5.13
C SER A 192 -20.55 -1.85 -6.03
N LEU A 193 -20.05 -2.41 -7.12
CA LEU A 193 -19.30 -1.70 -8.16
C LEU A 193 -20.17 -1.47 -9.39
N VAL A 194 -20.41 -0.20 -9.73
CA VAL A 194 -21.18 0.22 -10.92
C VAL A 194 -20.23 0.73 -11.99
N PHE A 195 -20.09 -0.01 -13.07
CA PHE A 195 -19.11 0.26 -14.13
C PHE A 195 -19.59 1.33 -15.11
N LYS A 196 -18.64 2.12 -15.63
CA LYS A 196 -18.96 3.06 -16.72
C LYS A 196 -19.45 2.30 -17.94
N GLY A 197 -20.54 2.75 -18.55
CA GLY A 197 -21.13 2.08 -19.70
C GLY A 197 -21.78 0.73 -19.37
N ALA A 198 -22.12 0.46 -18.10
CA ALA A 198 -22.81 -0.76 -17.69
C ALA A 198 -24.14 -0.96 -18.45
N ASP A 199 -24.92 0.12 -18.63
CA ASP A 199 -26.27 0.10 -19.22
C ASP A 199 -26.25 0.26 -20.75
N LEU A 200 -25.07 0.32 -21.36
CA LEU A 200 -24.97 0.35 -22.82
C LEU A 200 -25.40 -0.99 -23.43
N PRO A 201 -26.17 -1.00 -24.53
CA PRO A 201 -26.66 -2.24 -25.12
C PRO A 201 -25.50 -3.08 -25.65
N ARG A 202 -25.48 -4.37 -25.30
CA ARG A 202 -24.42 -5.31 -25.70
C ARG A 202 -24.99 -6.42 -26.59
N GLN A 203 -24.12 -7.03 -27.38
CA GLN A 203 -24.49 -8.21 -28.16
C GLN A 203 -24.63 -9.47 -27.29
N THR A 204 -23.97 -9.47 -26.13
CA THR A 204 -23.96 -10.57 -25.16
C THR A 204 -24.31 -10.03 -23.79
N ASP A 205 -25.05 -10.80 -23.00
CA ASP A 205 -25.31 -10.49 -21.59
C ASP A 205 -24.10 -10.82 -20.69
N GLU A 206 -23.08 -11.50 -21.24
CA GLU A 206 -21.84 -11.80 -20.52
C GLU A 206 -21.03 -10.53 -20.20
N PRO A 207 -20.50 -10.40 -18.97
CA PRO A 207 -19.65 -9.29 -18.59
C PRO A 207 -18.30 -9.36 -19.33
N LEU A 208 -17.99 -8.33 -20.12
CA LEU A 208 -16.83 -8.32 -21.03
C LEU A 208 -15.47 -8.14 -20.33
N PHE A 209 -15.42 -7.41 -19.21
CA PHE A 209 -14.17 -6.94 -18.61
C PHE A 209 -14.00 -7.29 -17.13
N VAL A 210 -15.01 -7.92 -16.53
CA VAL A 210 -15.06 -8.21 -15.10
C VAL A 210 -15.47 -9.65 -14.94
N HIS A 211 -14.67 -10.39 -14.21
CA HIS A 211 -14.91 -11.77 -13.84
C HIS A 211 -14.84 -11.90 -12.33
N ARG A 212 -15.39 -13.01 -11.82
CA ARG A 212 -15.20 -13.38 -10.42
C ARG A 212 -13.70 -13.45 -10.10
N ASN A 213 -13.34 -12.94 -8.93
CA ASN A 213 -11.98 -12.78 -8.41
C ASN A 213 -11.15 -11.65 -9.07
N ASP A 214 -11.73 -10.84 -9.96
CA ASP A 214 -11.05 -9.64 -10.44
C ASP A 214 -10.84 -8.64 -9.29
N LEU A 215 -9.67 -8.01 -9.31
CA LEU A 215 -9.17 -7.14 -8.25
C LEU A 215 -9.35 -5.67 -8.60
N PHE A 216 -9.73 -4.88 -7.61
CA PHE A 216 -9.95 -3.45 -7.75
C PHE A 216 -9.24 -2.68 -6.64
N GLN A 217 -8.64 -1.54 -7.01
CA GLN A 217 -8.09 -0.56 -6.10
C GLN A 217 -9.12 0.55 -5.88
N PRO A 218 -9.66 0.71 -4.66
CA PRO A 218 -10.53 1.81 -4.33
C PRO A 218 -9.76 3.14 -4.26
N LEU A 219 -10.42 4.19 -4.71
CA LEU A 219 -9.92 5.54 -4.88
C LEU A 219 -10.90 6.54 -4.24
N LEU A 220 -10.35 7.54 -3.58
CA LEU A 220 -11.04 8.76 -3.17
C LEU A 220 -10.75 9.85 -4.19
N VAL A 221 -11.78 10.27 -4.90
CA VAL A 221 -11.67 11.31 -5.92
C VAL A 221 -12.32 12.59 -5.42
N ARG A 222 -11.50 13.59 -5.07
CA ARG A 222 -11.99 14.93 -4.72
C ARG A 222 -12.20 15.71 -5.99
N LEU A 223 -13.40 16.25 -6.17
CA LEU A 223 -13.73 17.08 -7.33
C LEU A 223 -13.47 18.57 -7.08
N SER A 224 -13.01 19.27 -8.11
CA SER A 224 -12.79 20.71 -8.11
C SER A 224 -14.09 21.48 -7.88
N ARG A 225 -14.00 22.59 -7.14
CA ARG A 225 -15.14 23.51 -6.94
C ARG A 225 -15.33 24.47 -8.12
N THR A 226 -14.28 24.71 -8.91
CA THR A 226 -14.19 25.83 -9.87
C THR A 226 -14.35 25.37 -11.32
N SER A 227 -13.92 24.14 -11.64
CA SER A 227 -13.87 23.62 -13.02
C SER A 227 -14.91 22.53 -13.32
N GLY A 228 -15.92 22.36 -12.46
CA GLY A 228 -16.92 21.29 -12.60
C GLY A 228 -16.40 19.92 -12.14
N ALA A 229 -16.85 18.83 -12.80
CA ALA A 229 -16.61 17.41 -12.44
C ALA A 229 -15.16 16.92 -12.63
N ALA A 230 -14.19 17.84 -12.53
CA ALA A 230 -12.75 17.62 -12.55
C ALA A 230 -12.24 16.90 -11.30
N PRO A 231 -11.40 15.85 -11.40
CA PRO A 231 -10.62 15.43 -10.25
C PRO A 231 -9.57 16.50 -9.89
N GLU A 232 -9.64 17.03 -8.67
CA GLU A 232 -8.61 17.87 -8.04
C GLU A 232 -7.55 17.00 -7.37
N THR A 233 -7.96 15.88 -6.75
CA THR A 233 -7.04 14.95 -6.08
C THR A 233 -7.61 13.54 -6.14
N ILE A 234 -6.75 12.57 -6.44
CA ILE A 234 -7.08 11.15 -6.45
C ILE A 234 -6.11 10.46 -5.52
N VAL A 235 -6.63 9.76 -4.51
CA VAL A 235 -5.82 9.04 -3.51
C VAL A 235 -6.36 7.62 -3.36
N ASP A 236 -5.47 6.63 -3.23
CA ASP A 236 -5.88 5.28 -2.85
C ASP A 236 -6.58 5.29 -1.49
N VAL A 237 -7.63 4.48 -1.34
CA VAL A 237 -8.11 4.13 0.00
C VAL A 237 -7.03 3.27 0.65
N PRO A 238 -6.35 3.74 1.71
CA PRO A 238 -5.18 3.06 2.24
C PRO A 238 -5.52 1.63 2.67
N TRP A 239 -4.59 0.71 2.39
CA TRP A 239 -4.67 -0.69 2.84
C TRP A 239 -6.02 -1.34 2.53
N THR A 240 -6.60 -1.06 1.36
CA THR A 240 -7.93 -1.55 1.00
C THR A 240 -7.93 -1.99 -0.46
N TYR A 241 -8.47 -3.18 -0.69
CA TYR A 241 -8.74 -3.77 -2.00
C TYR A 241 -10.16 -4.30 -2.03
N VAL A 242 -10.72 -4.41 -3.23
CA VAL A 242 -12.05 -4.95 -3.46
C VAL A 242 -11.95 -6.07 -4.49
N VAL A 243 -12.66 -7.16 -4.28
CA VAL A 243 -12.64 -8.35 -5.14
C VAL A 243 -14.05 -8.64 -5.64
N ALA A 244 -14.22 -8.77 -6.95
CA ALA A 244 -15.51 -9.11 -7.55
C ALA A 244 -15.93 -10.54 -7.18
N GLU A 245 -17.14 -10.70 -6.63
CA GLU A 245 -17.66 -12.01 -6.24
C GLU A 245 -18.79 -12.45 -7.15
N GLU A 246 -19.86 -11.65 -7.24
CA GLU A 246 -21.09 -12.01 -7.93
C GLU A 246 -21.60 -10.83 -8.79
N PRO A 247 -22.12 -11.11 -10.00
CA PRO A 247 -22.75 -10.07 -10.82
C PRO A 247 -24.11 -9.64 -10.20
N GLU A 248 -24.40 -8.35 -10.24
CA GLU A 248 -25.68 -7.74 -9.86
C GLU A 248 -26.32 -7.05 -11.08
N ASP A 249 -27.61 -6.69 -11.00
CA ASP A 249 -28.37 -6.09 -12.12
C ASP A 249 -27.69 -4.85 -12.74
N ALA A 250 -27.04 -4.03 -11.91
CA ALA A 250 -26.37 -2.79 -12.34
C ALA A 250 -24.85 -2.80 -12.13
N GLY A 251 -24.24 -3.96 -11.86
CA GLY A 251 -22.85 -3.99 -11.43
C GLY A 251 -22.35 -5.33 -10.91
N TRP A 252 -21.52 -5.27 -9.87
CA TRP A 252 -20.97 -6.44 -9.20
C TRP A 252 -20.96 -6.25 -7.68
N LEU A 253 -21.45 -7.25 -6.95
CA LEU A 253 -21.20 -7.38 -5.54
C LEU A 253 -19.75 -7.80 -5.33
N CYS A 254 -19.06 -7.06 -4.47
CA CYS A 254 -17.65 -7.24 -4.24
C CYS A 254 -17.30 -7.26 -2.76
N ARG A 255 -16.36 -8.11 -2.38
CA ARG A 255 -15.85 -8.22 -1.02
C ARG A 255 -14.68 -7.28 -0.76
N VAL A 256 -14.67 -6.70 0.42
CA VAL A 256 -13.71 -5.69 0.88
C VAL A 256 -12.62 -6.35 1.72
N TYR A 257 -11.37 -6.18 1.29
CA TYR A 257 -10.18 -6.60 2.03
C TYR A 257 -9.47 -5.35 2.56
N THR A 258 -9.56 -5.10 3.87
CA THR A 258 -8.99 -3.89 4.46
C THR A 258 -8.18 -4.15 5.73
N GLY A 259 -7.11 -3.36 5.89
CA GLY A 259 -6.37 -3.21 7.15
C GLY A 259 -6.87 -2.06 8.02
N THR A 260 -7.83 -1.27 7.53
CA THR A 260 -8.36 -0.08 8.20
C THR A 260 -9.77 -0.30 8.74
N ARG A 261 -10.13 0.47 9.77
CA ARG A 261 -11.51 0.48 10.27
C ARG A 261 -12.36 1.40 9.39
N ARG A 262 -13.46 0.88 8.82
CA ARG A 262 -14.42 1.64 7.99
C ARG A 262 -13.76 2.34 6.79
N PRO A 263 -13.22 1.60 5.80
CA PRO A 263 -12.50 2.18 4.66
C PRO A 263 -13.36 3.15 3.83
N PHE A 264 -14.68 3.01 3.87
CA PHE A 264 -15.63 3.82 3.08
C PHE A 264 -16.48 4.80 3.91
N GLY A 265 -16.18 4.98 5.21
CA GLY A 265 -17.02 5.70 6.18
C GLY A 265 -17.50 7.14 5.82
N THR A 266 -18.57 7.54 6.52
CA THR A 266 -19.69 8.40 6.07
C THR A 266 -19.51 9.93 6.16
N ARG A 267 -18.34 10.47 6.55
CA ARG A 267 -18.19 11.94 6.71
C ARG A 267 -17.07 12.51 5.85
N ARG A 268 -17.40 12.79 4.59
CA ARG A 268 -16.49 13.45 3.65
C ARG A 268 -16.83 14.92 3.55
N ARG A 269 -15.83 15.78 3.74
CA ARG A 269 -15.98 17.23 3.52
C ARG A 269 -15.72 17.50 2.03
N GLY A 270 -16.69 18.12 1.36
CA GLY A 270 -16.60 18.45 -0.07
C GLY A 270 -17.22 17.38 -0.99
N ARG A 271 -17.12 17.61 -2.30
CA ARG A 271 -17.61 16.69 -3.33
C ARG A 271 -16.55 15.62 -3.58
N VAL A 272 -16.67 14.49 -2.89
CA VAL A 272 -15.75 13.35 -2.98
C VAL A 272 -16.51 12.13 -3.48
N GLU A 273 -16.06 11.58 -4.60
CA GLU A 273 -16.58 10.35 -5.20
C GLU A 273 -15.71 9.17 -4.77
N LEU A 274 -16.34 8.00 -4.55
CA LEU A 274 -15.62 6.75 -4.42
C LEU A 274 -15.60 6.05 -5.76
N MET A 275 -14.41 5.69 -6.20
CA MET A 275 -14.23 4.95 -7.43
C MET A 275 -13.34 3.74 -7.20
N ALA A 276 -13.38 2.81 -8.12
CA ALA A 276 -12.52 1.65 -8.16
C ALA A 276 -11.94 1.52 -9.56
N ILE A 277 -10.65 1.19 -9.65
CA ILE A 277 -9.99 0.84 -10.91
C ILE A 277 -9.47 -0.59 -10.83
N ALA A 278 -9.68 -1.37 -11.90
CA ALA A 278 -9.19 -2.73 -11.96
C ALA A 278 -7.65 -2.79 -11.87
N LEU A 279 -7.14 -3.74 -11.10
CA LEU A 279 -5.72 -4.04 -10.99
C LEU A 279 -5.36 -5.23 -11.87
N LYS A 280 -4.21 -5.14 -12.53
CA LYS A 280 -3.63 -6.26 -13.28
C LYS A 280 -2.42 -6.78 -12.52
N ALA A 281 -2.42 -8.07 -12.24
CA ALA A 281 -1.35 -8.75 -11.54
C ALA A 281 -0.63 -9.71 -12.50
N PRO A 282 0.38 -9.28 -13.26
CA PRO A 282 1.10 -10.16 -14.17
C PRO A 282 2.21 -10.97 -13.48
N LEU A 283 2.68 -10.53 -12.31
CA LEU A 283 3.79 -11.20 -11.62
C LEU A 283 3.28 -12.33 -10.72
N TYR A 284 4.13 -13.30 -10.41
CA TYR A 284 3.77 -14.40 -9.51
C TYR A 284 3.92 -14.03 -8.04
N GLU A 285 4.76 -13.04 -7.73
CA GLU A 285 5.09 -12.64 -6.36
C GLU A 285 5.19 -11.12 -6.23
N THR A 286 5.02 -10.64 -4.99
CA THR A 286 5.34 -9.29 -4.56
C THR A 286 6.24 -9.38 -3.34
N GLN A 287 7.37 -8.65 -3.37
CA GLN A 287 8.20 -8.45 -2.20
C GLN A 287 7.52 -7.43 -1.29
N VAL A 288 7.34 -7.74 -0.01
CA VAL A 288 6.71 -6.84 0.95
C VAL A 288 7.76 -6.37 1.95
N ARG A 289 8.00 -5.06 2.00
CA ARG A 289 8.94 -4.41 2.92
C ARG A 289 8.19 -3.76 4.08
N PHE A 290 8.47 -4.22 5.29
CA PHE A 290 8.02 -3.56 6.51
C PHE A 290 9.12 -2.63 7.04
N HIS A 291 8.78 -1.38 7.29
CA HIS A 291 9.69 -0.37 7.85
C HIS A 291 8.99 0.49 8.89
N ALA A 292 9.76 1.20 9.70
CA ALA A 292 9.21 2.13 10.68
C ALA A 292 8.46 3.27 9.99
N SER A 293 7.28 3.63 10.50
CA SER A 293 6.44 4.67 9.91
C SER A 293 7.05 6.08 10.00
N HIS A 294 8.03 6.28 10.89
CA HIS A 294 8.71 7.56 11.11
C HIS A 294 10.09 7.63 10.44
N ASP A 295 10.63 6.50 9.98
CA ASP A 295 11.92 6.39 9.30
C ASP A 295 11.90 5.23 8.28
N GLU A 296 11.88 5.56 6.98
CA GLU A 296 11.88 4.59 5.88
C GLU A 296 13.16 3.75 5.80
N SER A 297 14.27 4.29 6.33
CA SER A 297 15.56 3.60 6.35
C SER A 297 15.59 2.48 7.40
N GLN A 298 14.79 2.62 8.47
CA GLN A 298 14.68 1.64 9.53
C GLN A 298 13.77 0.48 9.13
N SER A 299 14.39 -0.61 8.70
CA SER A 299 13.69 -1.86 8.37
C SER A 299 13.25 -2.63 9.62
N LEU A 300 12.04 -3.20 9.58
CA LEU A 300 11.54 -4.07 10.65
C LEU A 300 12.02 -5.51 10.43
N ARG A 301 13.26 -5.80 10.84
CA ARG A 301 13.91 -7.11 10.75
C ARG A 301 13.45 -8.06 11.86
N GLY A 302 13.28 -9.34 11.55
CA GLY A 302 13.03 -10.38 12.56
C GLY A 302 11.59 -10.47 13.05
N TYR A 303 10.65 -9.80 12.38
CA TYR A 303 9.24 -9.82 12.75
C TYR A 303 8.56 -11.02 12.11
N GLU A 304 7.66 -11.65 12.86
CA GLU A 304 6.87 -12.79 12.38
C GLU A 304 5.72 -12.28 11.51
N VAL A 305 5.57 -12.85 10.33
CA VAL A 305 4.48 -12.55 9.41
C VAL A 305 3.60 -13.77 9.31
N PHE A 306 2.33 -13.60 9.68
CA PHE A 306 1.29 -14.60 9.52
C PHE A 306 0.37 -14.20 8.36
N GLU A 307 -0.14 -15.19 7.65
CA GLU A 307 -1.27 -15.03 6.76
C GLU A 307 -2.55 -15.36 7.53
N GLN A 308 -3.53 -14.48 7.45
CA GLN A 308 -4.89 -14.74 7.90
C GLN A 308 -5.71 -15.29 6.74
N GLU A 309 -6.26 -16.48 6.90
CA GLU A 309 -7.19 -17.04 5.94
C GLU A 309 -8.52 -16.26 5.99
N PRO A 310 -9.03 -15.74 4.86
CA PRO A 310 -10.20 -14.85 4.86
C PRO A 310 -11.51 -15.50 5.33
N GLU A 311 -11.66 -16.82 5.18
CA GLU A 311 -12.90 -17.54 5.50
C GLU A 311 -12.91 -18.07 6.93
N THR A 312 -11.83 -18.74 7.34
CA THR A 312 -11.71 -19.36 8.67
C THR A 312 -11.21 -18.38 9.73
N GLY A 313 -10.50 -17.33 9.31
CA GLY A 313 -9.79 -16.42 10.20
C GLY A 313 -8.53 -17.01 10.83
N GLU A 314 -8.15 -18.24 10.47
CA GLU A 314 -6.96 -18.92 10.99
C GLU A 314 -5.68 -18.22 10.57
N TYR A 315 -4.67 -18.30 11.44
CA TYR A 315 -3.36 -17.70 11.20
C TYR A 315 -2.34 -18.78 10.85
N LYS A 316 -1.78 -18.70 9.65
CA LYS A 316 -0.68 -19.55 9.21
C LYS A 316 0.62 -18.75 9.18
N LEU A 317 1.68 -19.25 9.80
CA LEU A 317 2.99 -18.60 9.73
C LEU A 317 3.47 -18.61 8.27
N LEU A 318 3.71 -17.41 7.72
CA LEU A 318 4.29 -17.24 6.39
C LEU A 318 5.83 -17.24 6.47
N GLY A 319 6.38 -16.60 7.51
CA GLY A 319 7.81 -16.55 7.75
C GLY A 319 8.21 -15.41 8.66
N VAL A 320 9.50 -15.06 8.61
CA VAL A 320 10.09 -13.97 9.39
C VAL A 320 10.74 -12.97 8.43
N THR A 321 10.60 -11.68 8.70
CA THR A 321 11.21 -10.64 7.86
C THR A 321 12.73 -10.69 7.87
N ASN A 322 13.36 -10.53 6.71
CA ASN A 322 14.82 -10.56 6.59
C ASN A 322 15.48 -9.28 7.12
N TYR A 323 16.81 -9.14 6.92
CA TYR A 323 17.57 -7.97 7.40
C TYR A 323 17.15 -6.63 6.80
N GLN A 324 16.41 -6.63 5.68
CA GLN A 324 15.86 -5.43 5.03
C GLN A 324 14.38 -5.24 5.35
N GLY A 325 13.80 -6.05 6.25
CA GLY A 325 12.37 -6.04 6.55
C GLY A 325 11.50 -6.65 5.44
N LEU A 326 12.10 -7.43 4.53
CA LEU A 326 11.40 -8.01 3.38
C LEU A 326 10.87 -9.41 3.68
N ILE A 327 9.72 -9.72 3.06
CA ILE A 327 9.18 -11.07 2.93
C ILE A 327 8.56 -11.25 1.52
N PRO A 328 8.83 -12.38 0.83
CA PRO A 328 8.15 -12.67 -0.44
C PRO A 328 6.71 -13.13 -0.19
N VAL A 329 5.78 -12.56 -0.94
CA VAL A 329 4.37 -12.96 -0.92
C VAL A 329 3.98 -13.45 -2.31
N THR A 330 3.83 -14.77 -2.42
CA THR A 330 3.45 -15.45 -3.65
C THR A 330 1.95 -15.44 -3.86
N ARG A 331 1.53 -15.55 -5.12
CA ARG A 331 0.13 -15.76 -5.51
C ARG A 331 -0.38 -17.11 -5.00
N THR A 332 -1.63 -17.10 -4.57
CA THR A 332 -2.43 -18.28 -4.22
C THR A 332 -3.77 -18.19 -4.97
N ASP A 333 -4.69 -19.12 -4.72
CA ASP A 333 -6.05 -19.07 -5.29
C ASP A 333 -6.84 -17.86 -4.75
N ALA A 334 -6.47 -17.35 -3.57
CA ALA A 334 -7.02 -16.13 -3.02
C ALA A 334 -6.35 -14.89 -3.67
N PRO A 335 -7.12 -13.96 -4.26
CA PRO A 335 -6.57 -12.81 -4.96
C PRO A 335 -5.94 -11.78 -4.02
N VAL A 336 -6.36 -11.74 -2.75
CA VAL A 336 -5.79 -10.89 -1.70
C VAL A 336 -5.33 -11.76 -0.53
N ARG A 337 -4.12 -11.51 -0.03
CA ARG A 337 -3.56 -12.18 1.16
C ARG A 337 -3.56 -11.21 2.33
N MET A 338 -4.22 -11.56 3.42
CA MET A 338 -4.25 -10.74 4.64
C MET A 338 -3.02 -11.04 5.48
N LEU A 339 -2.06 -10.13 5.51
CA LEU A 339 -0.84 -10.28 6.32
C LEU A 339 -1.03 -9.69 7.70
N ILE A 340 -0.44 -10.38 8.67
CA ILE A 340 -0.50 -10.08 10.08
C ILE A 340 0.93 -10.02 10.61
N LEU A 341 1.40 -8.82 10.90
CA LEU A 341 2.73 -8.61 11.46
C LEU A 341 2.66 -8.73 12.98
N ARG A 342 3.51 -9.61 13.55
CA ARG A 342 3.63 -9.80 14.99
C ARG A 342 5.06 -9.60 15.47
N SER A 343 5.15 -9.21 16.74
CA SER A 343 6.38 -9.18 17.51
C SER A 343 6.06 -9.70 18.92
N ASP A 344 6.71 -10.77 19.35
CA ASP A 344 6.49 -11.43 20.65
C ASP A 344 5.00 -11.64 20.99
N ASN A 345 4.26 -12.31 20.10
CA ASN A 345 2.80 -12.54 20.18
C ASN A 345 1.92 -11.27 20.14
N GLN A 346 2.48 -10.07 20.02
CA GLN A 346 1.71 -8.84 19.87
C GLN A 346 1.41 -8.56 18.40
N LEU A 347 0.14 -8.34 18.07
CA LEU A 347 -0.29 -7.83 16.77
C LEU A 347 0.15 -6.37 16.58
N LEU A 348 0.92 -6.11 15.54
CA LEU A 348 1.36 -4.76 15.17
C LEU A 348 0.55 -4.18 14.01
N ALA A 349 0.29 -5.01 13.01
CA ALA A 349 -0.41 -4.58 11.81
C ALA A 349 -1.18 -5.71 11.15
N LYS A 350 -2.29 -5.33 10.52
CA LYS A 350 -3.07 -6.16 9.61
C LYS A 350 -3.10 -5.45 8.26
N VAL A 351 -2.56 -6.07 7.23
CA VAL A 351 -2.38 -5.42 5.92
C VAL A 351 -2.77 -6.36 4.79
N PRO A 352 -3.71 -5.96 3.91
CA PRO A 352 -3.97 -6.72 2.70
C PRO A 352 -2.85 -6.51 1.68
N VAL A 353 -2.42 -7.59 1.05
CA VAL A 353 -1.43 -7.58 -0.03
C VAL A 353 -2.00 -8.32 -1.22
N VAL A 354 -1.83 -7.75 -2.41
CA VAL A 354 -2.21 -8.36 -3.68
C VAL A 354 -0.95 -8.86 -4.38
N PRO A 355 -0.70 -10.18 -4.39
CA PRO A 355 0.49 -10.74 -5.01
C PRO A 355 0.49 -10.51 -6.52
N GLY A 356 1.54 -9.83 -6.97
CA GLY A 356 1.89 -9.73 -8.37
C GLY A 356 1.45 -8.48 -9.11
N VAL A 357 0.82 -7.52 -8.41
CA VAL A 357 0.50 -6.18 -8.95
C VAL A 357 1.75 -5.32 -9.07
N ARG A 358 2.66 -5.43 -8.09
CA ARG A 358 3.92 -4.68 -8.02
C ARG A 358 5.05 -5.59 -7.57
N THR A 359 6.27 -5.23 -7.94
CA THR A 359 7.48 -5.96 -7.53
C THR A 359 7.77 -5.78 -6.04
N LEU A 360 7.60 -4.56 -5.52
CA LEU A 360 7.82 -4.18 -4.12
C LEU A 360 6.60 -3.44 -3.57
N ALA A 361 6.13 -3.85 -2.39
CA ALA A 361 5.12 -3.16 -1.61
C ALA A 361 5.74 -2.67 -0.30
N GLU A 362 5.73 -1.36 -0.07
CA GLU A 362 6.25 -0.76 1.15
C GLU A 362 5.14 -0.54 2.16
N ILE A 363 5.38 -0.98 3.40
CA ILE A 363 4.41 -0.97 4.48
C ILE A 363 5.03 -0.27 5.70
N PRO A 364 4.70 1.01 5.92
CA PRO A 364 5.07 1.73 7.14
C PRO A 364 4.27 1.20 8.33
N ILE A 365 4.96 0.71 9.36
CA ILE A 365 4.38 0.23 10.60
C ILE A 365 4.91 1.04 11.78
N ALA A 366 4.05 1.27 12.77
CA ALA A 366 4.49 1.88 14.02
C ALA A 366 5.56 1.01 14.69
N ASP A 367 6.74 1.58 14.88
CA ASP A 367 7.88 0.88 15.46
C ASP A 367 7.65 0.52 16.94
N ASP A 368 7.99 -0.72 17.30
CA ASP A 368 7.81 -1.31 18.63
C ASP A 368 9.16 -1.64 19.30
N MET A 369 10.30 -1.25 18.71
CA MET A 369 11.65 -1.54 19.22
C MET A 369 11.85 -1.09 20.67
N ALA A 370 11.40 0.13 21.02
CA ALA A 370 11.51 0.64 22.39
C ALA A 370 10.80 -0.27 23.42
N ARG A 371 9.65 -0.84 23.05
CA ARG A 371 8.93 -1.79 23.93
C ARG A 371 9.72 -3.08 24.09
N LEU A 372 10.30 -3.60 23.01
CA LEU A 372 11.07 -4.84 23.03
C LEU A 372 12.30 -4.71 23.93
N LEU A 373 13.05 -3.61 23.83
CA LEU A 373 14.20 -3.35 24.69
C LEU A 373 13.81 -3.30 26.17
N VAL A 374 12.73 -2.58 26.50
CA VAL A 374 12.24 -2.55 27.89
C VAL A 374 11.80 -3.93 28.36
N GLN A 375 11.17 -4.73 27.49
CA GLN A 375 10.74 -6.08 27.84
C GLN A 375 11.94 -7.02 28.11
N GLU A 376 13.00 -6.94 27.30
CA GLU A 376 14.23 -7.70 27.49
C GLU A 376 14.86 -7.41 28.87
N ASP A 377 15.02 -6.12 29.21
CA ASP A 377 15.56 -5.71 30.51
C ASP A 377 14.66 -6.16 31.68
N LEU A 378 13.34 -6.08 31.52
CA LEU A 378 12.39 -6.55 32.53
C LEU A 378 12.43 -8.06 32.70
N GLU A 379 12.68 -8.82 31.64
CA GLU A 379 12.82 -10.28 31.75
C GLU A 379 14.10 -10.66 32.50
N ALA A 380 15.22 -9.97 32.21
CA ALA A 380 16.46 -10.13 32.99
C ALA A 380 16.25 -9.82 34.48
N LEU A 381 15.45 -8.79 34.81
CA LEU A 381 15.08 -8.48 36.20
C LEU A 381 14.24 -9.58 36.85
N LYS A 382 13.33 -10.22 36.11
CA LYS A 382 12.53 -11.34 36.61
C LYS A 382 13.39 -12.58 36.86
N GLU A 383 14.33 -12.89 35.97
CA GLU A 383 15.27 -14.00 36.17
C GLU A 383 16.13 -13.79 37.43
N LYS A 384 16.64 -12.57 37.62
CA LYS A 384 17.38 -12.18 38.83
C LYS A 384 16.51 -12.30 40.09
N LEU A 385 15.23 -11.92 40.03
CA LEU A 385 14.29 -12.12 41.13
C LEU A 385 14.14 -13.61 41.48
N ILE A 386 13.97 -14.47 40.47
CA ILE A 386 13.81 -15.91 40.68
C ILE A 386 15.03 -16.48 41.42
N ASP A 387 16.25 -16.13 41.02
CA ASP A 387 17.48 -16.57 41.72
C ASP A 387 17.53 -16.05 43.16
N VAL A 388 17.20 -14.78 43.39
CA VAL A 388 17.19 -14.19 44.74
C VAL A 388 16.19 -14.88 45.66
N VAL A 389 14.97 -15.14 45.18
CA VAL A 389 13.93 -15.83 45.96
C VAL A 389 14.36 -17.27 46.27
N ALA A 390 14.93 -17.97 45.29
CA ALA A 390 15.44 -19.33 45.49
C ALA A 390 16.56 -19.37 46.54
N ARG A 391 17.55 -18.48 46.42
CA ARG A 391 18.65 -18.37 47.40
C ARG A 391 18.16 -18.00 48.79
N ARG A 392 17.23 -17.05 48.90
CA ARG A 392 16.61 -16.69 50.19
C ARG A 392 15.97 -17.90 50.84
N ASN A 393 15.14 -18.65 50.11
CA ASN A 393 14.46 -19.83 50.66
C ASN A 393 15.45 -20.91 51.11
N ILE A 394 16.52 -21.15 50.34
CA ILE A 394 17.57 -22.11 50.70
C ILE A 394 18.32 -21.67 51.95
N ILE A 395 18.73 -20.40 52.04
CA ILE A 395 19.47 -19.88 53.19
C ILE A 395 18.57 -19.87 54.44
N MET A 396 17.33 -19.42 54.33
CA MET A 396 16.37 -19.44 55.45
C MET A 396 16.14 -20.86 55.99
N ALA A 397 16.00 -21.85 55.11
CA ALA A 397 15.89 -23.25 55.52
C ALA A 397 17.14 -23.77 56.23
N ARG A 398 18.34 -23.40 55.75
CA ARG A 398 19.62 -23.77 56.38
C ARG A 398 19.82 -23.11 57.74
N VAL A 399 19.47 -21.83 57.88
CA VAL A 399 19.53 -21.12 59.17
C VAL A 399 18.67 -21.84 60.21
N ARG A 400 17.43 -22.19 59.86
CA ARG A 400 16.54 -22.97 60.75
C ARG A 400 17.14 -24.33 61.12
N ALA A 401 17.71 -25.05 60.15
CA ALA A 401 18.36 -26.34 60.40
C ALA A 401 19.58 -26.22 61.33
N PHE A 402 20.37 -25.13 61.25
CA PHE A 402 21.47 -24.89 62.18
C PHE A 402 21.00 -24.48 63.58
N LEU A 403 19.90 -23.73 63.68
CA LEU A 403 19.26 -23.45 64.97
C LEU A 403 18.77 -24.74 65.65
N GLU A 404 18.17 -25.67 64.89
CA GLU A 404 17.78 -27.00 65.40
C GLU A 404 18.99 -27.84 65.88
N GLN A 405 20.18 -27.57 65.36
CA GLN A 405 21.44 -28.26 65.70
C GLN A 405 22.28 -27.52 66.75
N ASP A 406 21.73 -26.49 67.42
CA ASP A 406 22.44 -25.65 68.40
C ASP A 406 23.69 -24.92 67.85
N ASN A 407 23.85 -24.83 66.52
CA ASN A 407 25.02 -24.20 65.89
C ASN A 407 24.74 -22.72 65.55
N LEU A 408 24.79 -21.88 66.58
CA LEU A 408 24.52 -20.45 66.48
C LEU A 408 25.51 -19.68 65.57
N ASP A 409 26.78 -20.06 65.58
CA ASP A 409 27.82 -19.35 64.80
C ASP A 409 27.56 -19.47 63.29
N GLU A 410 27.24 -20.66 62.80
CA GLU A 410 26.94 -20.89 61.39
C GLU A 410 25.58 -20.29 60.99
N ALA A 411 24.58 -20.34 61.88
CA ALA A 411 23.30 -19.66 61.66
C ALA A 411 23.47 -18.14 61.49
N GLN A 412 24.33 -17.51 62.30
CA GLN A 412 24.60 -16.07 62.24
C GLN A 412 25.36 -15.67 60.96
N LYS A 413 26.31 -16.50 60.50
CA LYS A 413 27.01 -16.29 59.22
C LYS A 413 26.03 -16.31 58.05
N LEU A 414 25.19 -17.33 57.97
CA LEU A 414 24.19 -17.45 56.91
C LEU A 414 23.13 -16.34 56.95
N LEU A 415 22.76 -15.85 58.14
CA LEU A 415 21.86 -14.71 58.28
C LEU A 415 22.49 -13.41 57.74
N THR A 416 23.81 -13.26 57.89
CA THR A 416 24.56 -12.14 57.29
C THR A 416 24.56 -12.23 55.76
N GLU A 417 24.76 -13.43 55.20
CA GLU A 417 24.64 -13.67 53.76
C GLU A 417 23.22 -13.40 53.23
N LEU A 418 22.18 -13.80 53.98
CA LEU A 418 20.79 -13.55 53.63
C LEU A 418 20.50 -12.05 53.51
N ASN A 419 21.01 -11.25 54.45
CA ASN A 419 20.84 -9.80 54.47
C ASN A 419 21.67 -9.06 53.42
N ALA A 420 22.71 -9.71 52.87
CA ALA A 420 23.50 -9.17 51.76
C ALA A 420 22.86 -9.41 50.38
N LEU A 421 21.84 -10.27 50.28
CA LEU A 421 21.13 -10.50 49.02
C LEU A 421 20.33 -9.25 48.59
N PRO A 422 20.16 -9.03 47.27
CA PRO A 422 19.36 -7.92 46.76
C PRO A 422 17.98 -7.84 47.42
N ASN A 423 17.59 -6.63 47.80
CA ASN A 423 16.35 -6.32 48.49
C ASN A 423 15.38 -5.54 47.59
N ARG A 424 14.18 -5.27 48.10
CA ARG A 424 13.14 -4.55 47.35
C ARG A 424 13.59 -3.16 46.87
N GLY A 425 14.41 -2.46 47.64
CA GLY A 425 14.94 -1.15 47.29
C GLY A 425 15.87 -1.21 46.08
N ASP A 426 16.74 -2.23 46.01
CA ASP A 426 17.67 -2.42 44.89
C ASP A 426 16.90 -2.62 43.58
N PHE A 427 15.94 -3.54 43.57
CA PHE A 427 15.08 -3.77 42.41
C PHE A 427 14.21 -2.56 42.04
N ALA A 428 13.70 -1.81 43.03
CA ALA A 428 12.93 -0.60 42.77
C ALA A 428 13.80 0.50 42.13
N GLN A 429 15.07 0.59 42.50
CA GLN A 429 16.02 1.50 41.89
C GLN A 429 16.35 1.09 40.44
N GLU A 430 16.50 -0.21 40.17
CA GLU A 430 16.68 -0.73 38.80
C GLU A 430 15.46 -0.40 37.92
N ILE A 431 14.23 -0.65 38.38
CA ILE A 431 13.01 -0.25 37.65
C ILE A 431 12.96 1.26 37.43
N LYS A 432 13.29 2.06 38.46
CA LYS A 432 13.29 3.51 38.34
C LYS A 432 14.29 3.99 37.29
N SER A 433 15.47 3.39 37.23
CA SER A 433 16.47 3.70 36.20
C SER A 433 15.95 3.41 34.79
N LEU A 434 15.24 2.29 34.59
CA LEU A 434 14.56 1.98 33.33
C LEU A 434 13.44 2.97 33.03
N GLN A 435 12.63 3.35 34.03
CA GLN A 435 11.60 4.38 33.87
C GLN A 435 12.20 5.72 33.42
N ASP A 436 13.30 6.15 34.04
CA ASP A 436 14.00 7.38 33.69
C ASP A 436 14.53 7.31 32.24
N LEU A 437 15.09 6.17 31.82
CA LEU A 437 15.53 5.93 30.43
C LEU A 437 14.38 6.02 29.42
N THR A 438 13.20 5.49 29.75
CA THR A 438 12.01 5.57 28.88
C THR A 438 11.39 6.97 28.83
N GLY A 439 11.58 7.78 29.88
CA GLY A 439 11.04 9.13 30.02
C GLY A 439 11.93 10.24 29.45
N SER A 440 13.19 9.95 29.13
CA SER A 440 14.21 10.94 28.75
C SER A 440 14.04 11.61 27.37
N GLY A 441 12.97 11.33 26.63
CA GLY A 441 12.68 11.96 25.33
C GLY A 441 13.67 11.58 24.21
N ALA A 442 13.46 12.20 23.03
CA ALA A 442 13.89 11.87 21.64
C ALA A 442 15.29 11.26 21.34
N ASN A 443 16.19 11.12 22.32
CA ASN A 443 17.52 10.51 22.14
C ASN A 443 17.67 9.13 22.83
N SER A 444 16.62 8.61 23.47
CA SER A 444 16.64 7.30 24.12
C SER A 444 16.05 6.23 23.21
N GLN A 445 16.79 5.15 22.98
CA GLN A 445 16.29 3.95 22.29
C GLN A 445 15.14 3.25 23.06
N TYR A 446 14.97 3.58 24.34
CA TYR A 446 13.90 3.08 25.20
C TYR A 446 12.63 3.95 25.13
N HIS A 447 12.63 5.03 24.35
CA HIS A 447 11.47 5.89 24.16
C HIS A 447 10.76 5.58 22.84
N SER A 448 9.43 5.55 22.86
CA SER A 448 8.62 5.51 21.65
C SER A 448 7.86 6.82 21.47
N ASP A 449 8.05 7.46 20.31
CA ASP A 449 7.26 8.65 19.93
C ASP A 449 5.76 8.34 19.77
N ASN A 450 5.39 7.06 19.65
CA ASN A 450 4.00 6.64 19.59
C ASN A 450 3.38 6.59 21.00
N PRO A 451 2.39 7.45 21.32
CA PRO A 451 1.82 7.52 22.67
C PRO A 451 1.18 6.19 23.12
N ARG A 452 0.66 5.39 22.17
CA ARG A 452 0.06 4.09 22.49
C ARG A 452 1.10 3.06 22.93
N ILE A 453 2.27 3.07 22.30
CA ILE A 453 3.37 2.16 22.63
C ILE A 453 4.00 2.61 23.94
N GLN A 454 4.22 3.91 24.12
CA GLN A 454 4.72 4.46 25.38
C GLN A 454 3.81 4.14 26.58
N ALA A 455 2.49 4.23 26.39
CA ALA A 455 1.54 3.83 27.44
C ALA A 455 1.62 2.33 27.77
N LYS A 456 1.95 1.47 26.80
CA LYS A 456 2.19 0.04 27.06
C LYS A 456 3.49 -0.19 27.83
N ILE A 457 4.57 0.52 27.47
CA ILE A 457 5.85 0.48 28.18
C ILE A 457 5.63 0.82 29.66
N GLY A 458 4.90 1.89 29.96
CA GLY A 458 4.55 2.25 31.34
C GLY A 458 3.82 1.13 32.08
N LYS A 459 2.83 0.49 31.44
CA LYS A 459 2.12 -0.66 32.02
C LYS A 459 3.03 -1.87 32.30
N LEU A 460 4.00 -2.15 31.43
CA LEU A 460 4.96 -3.26 31.65
C LEU A 460 5.81 -3.01 32.89
N LEU A 461 6.29 -1.78 33.05
CA LEU A 461 7.08 -1.36 34.21
C LEU A 461 6.25 -1.44 35.51
N ASP A 462 5.03 -0.93 35.49
CA ASP A 462 4.11 -0.97 36.64
C ASP A 462 3.75 -2.40 37.07
N ASN A 463 3.45 -3.26 36.09
CA ASN A 463 3.13 -4.67 36.35
C ASN A 463 4.34 -5.41 36.96
N THR A 464 5.54 -5.15 36.46
CA THR A 464 6.77 -5.78 36.97
C THR A 464 7.10 -5.27 38.37
N GLY A 465 6.94 -3.97 38.64
CA GLY A 465 7.11 -3.41 39.98
C GLY A 465 6.13 -4.03 41.00
N THR A 466 4.89 -4.26 40.58
CA THR A 466 3.88 -4.95 41.41
C THR A 466 4.27 -6.39 41.71
N LEU A 467 4.77 -7.12 40.71
CA LEU A 467 5.25 -8.50 40.85
C LEU A 467 6.42 -8.59 41.83
N LEU A 468 7.45 -7.74 41.67
CA LEU A 468 8.61 -7.69 42.57
C LEU A 468 8.21 -7.40 44.01
N GLY A 469 7.27 -6.46 44.22
CA GLY A 469 6.73 -6.12 45.53
C GLY A 469 6.08 -7.30 46.25
N ARG A 470 5.50 -8.26 45.51
CA ARG A 470 4.84 -9.45 46.07
C ARG A 470 5.83 -10.51 46.56
N PHE A 471 6.95 -10.72 45.85
CA PHE A 471 7.90 -11.80 46.14
C PHE A 471 9.03 -11.42 47.10
N LEU A 472 9.32 -10.13 47.29
CA LEU A 472 10.40 -9.65 48.17
C LEU A 472 9.90 -9.17 49.53
N GLY A 473 8.87 -9.82 50.09
CA GLY A 473 8.29 -9.46 51.39
C GLY A 473 9.33 -9.52 52.53
N VAL A 474 9.39 -8.48 53.36
CA VAL A 474 10.35 -8.36 54.47
C VAL A 474 9.97 -9.25 55.67
N ARG A 475 8.69 -9.63 55.76
CA ARG A 475 8.11 -10.32 56.93
C ARG A 475 8.84 -11.60 57.31
N GLU A 476 9.18 -12.44 56.33
CA GLU A 476 9.81 -13.74 56.58
C GLU A 476 11.24 -13.59 57.11
N ILE A 477 12.00 -12.60 56.60
CA ILE A 477 13.35 -12.31 57.06
C ILE A 477 13.31 -11.77 58.50
N THR A 478 12.43 -10.80 58.78
CA THR A 478 12.28 -10.25 60.14
C THR A 478 11.86 -11.31 61.15
N GLN A 479 11.00 -12.25 60.75
CA GLN A 479 10.62 -13.37 61.60
C GLN A 479 11.82 -14.26 61.91
N LEU A 480 12.61 -14.62 60.90
CA LEU A 480 13.82 -15.43 61.09
C LEU A 480 14.89 -14.71 61.95
N GLU A 481 15.06 -13.40 61.78
CA GLU A 481 15.95 -12.61 62.65
C GLU A 481 15.51 -12.63 64.11
N ASN A 482 14.20 -12.57 64.36
CA ASN A 482 13.67 -12.69 65.72
C ASN A 482 13.86 -14.11 66.27
N GLU A 483 13.64 -15.15 65.47
CA GLU A 483 13.91 -16.56 65.85
C GLU A 483 15.38 -16.73 66.29
N VAL A 484 16.34 -16.20 65.53
CA VAL A 484 17.78 -16.24 65.89
C VAL A 484 18.08 -15.46 67.18
N ARG A 485 17.49 -14.26 67.35
CA ARG A 485 17.69 -13.44 68.57
C ARG A 485 17.08 -14.07 69.81
N GLU A 486 15.93 -14.72 69.68
CA GLU A 486 15.29 -15.45 70.78
C GLU A 486 16.17 -16.65 71.18
N TYR A 487 16.72 -17.38 70.21
CA TYR A 487 17.65 -18.47 70.46
C TYR A 487 18.89 -18.02 71.23
N GLN A 488 19.49 -16.90 70.82
CA GLN A 488 20.64 -16.28 71.51
C GLN A 488 20.33 -15.90 72.96
N ARG A 489 19.09 -15.48 73.26
CA ARG A 489 18.67 -15.13 74.63
C ARG A 489 18.37 -16.35 75.50
N SER A 490 18.01 -17.48 74.88
CA SER A 490 17.68 -18.72 75.59
C SER A 490 18.88 -19.59 75.94
N GLN A 491 20.06 -19.36 75.34
CA GLN A 491 21.27 -20.06 75.75
C GLN A 491 21.85 -19.43 77.04
N PRO A 492 22.00 -20.20 78.15
CA PRO A 492 22.70 -19.73 79.34
C PRO A 492 24.20 -19.63 79.06
N ASN A 493 24.82 -18.53 79.52
CA ASN A 493 26.28 -18.31 79.47
C ASN A 493 27.09 -19.50 80.01
#